data_AF-A0A2E4E421-F1
#
_entry.id   AF-A0A2E4E421-F1
#
_cell.length_a   1.000
_cell.length_b   1.000
_cell.length_c   1.000
_cell.angle_alpha   90.00
_cell.angle_beta   90.00
_cell.angle_gamma   90.00
#
_symmetry.space_group_name_H-M   'P 1'
#
loop_
_entity.id
_entity.type
_entity.pdbx_description
1 polymer ?
#
loop_
_entity_poly.entity_id
_entity_poly.type
_entity_poly.pdbx_seq_one_letter_code
_entity_poly.pdbx_strand_id
1 'polypeptide(L)'
;MFLKKLSLNFDCMVGCNWYLVNPNEIGESEIKKNDGEKRNYLSKKLSGYDQNIINEFLLLKKPKNRVLKSFIKKTHLKKYIKFYNDHIDYKHRRRWFENSLYKMNQCKYVFLDPDNGLLPENSKLSEKRKMKYIFPNELKQIYNKNKNVIFCQFQSFNIHHRDMLKIKKKL
;
A
#
# COMPACT_ATOMS: atom_id res chain seq x y z
N MET A 1 11.93 0.27 1.89
CA MET A 1 12.93 1.15 2.53
C MET A 1 12.32 2.06 3.59
N PHE A 2 11.36 2.91 3.24
CA PHE A 2 10.70 3.80 4.18
C PHE A 2 10.23 3.10 5.47
N LEU A 3 9.43 2.03 5.36
CA LEU A 3 8.91 1.30 6.52
C LEU A 3 10.00 0.67 7.40
N LYS A 4 11.11 0.20 6.82
CA LYS A 4 12.26 -0.29 7.57
C LYS A 4 12.92 0.84 8.36
N LYS A 5 13.12 2.00 7.74
CA LYS A 5 13.70 3.16 8.42
C LYS A 5 12.79 3.69 9.53
N LEU A 6 11.48 3.66 9.30
CA LEU A 6 10.47 3.99 10.31
C LEU A 6 10.55 3.04 11.51
N SER A 7 10.60 1.73 11.25
CA SER A 7 10.74 0.71 12.28
C SER A 7 12.01 0.90 13.12
N LEU A 8 13.15 1.16 12.47
CA LEU A 8 14.43 1.40 13.15
C LEU A 8 14.42 2.69 13.98
N ASN A 9 13.89 3.79 13.44
CA ASN A 9 13.88 5.07 14.13
C ASN A 9 12.94 5.10 15.34
N PHE A 10 11.88 4.29 15.33
CA PHE A 10 10.92 4.18 16.43
C PHE A 10 11.11 2.92 17.29
N ASP A 11 12.17 2.16 17.03
CA ASP A 11 12.48 0.89 17.70
C ASP A 11 11.26 -0.03 17.90
N CYS A 12 10.47 -0.19 16.84
CA CYS A 12 9.28 -1.03 16.88
C CYS A 12 8.93 -1.61 15.51
N MET A 13 8.15 -2.69 15.48
CA MET A 13 7.63 -3.23 14.22
C MET A 13 6.50 -2.35 13.68
N VAL A 14 6.52 -2.10 12.36
CA VAL A 14 5.47 -1.39 11.64
C VAL A 14 4.51 -2.40 11.02
N GLY A 15 3.21 -2.24 11.27
CA GLY A 15 2.19 -3.00 10.57
C GLY A 15 2.07 -2.50 9.13
N CYS A 16 2.00 -3.38 8.15
CA CYS A 16 1.74 -3.02 6.76
C CYS A 16 0.48 -3.75 6.29
N ASN A 17 -0.62 -3.01 6.17
CA ASN A 17 -1.87 -3.52 5.60
C ASN A 17 -1.83 -3.30 4.08
N TRP A 18 -1.58 -4.36 3.33
CA TRP A 18 -1.61 -4.32 1.88
C TRP A 18 -3.02 -4.61 1.37
N TYR A 19 -3.64 -3.62 0.73
CA TYR A 19 -4.99 -3.71 0.15
C TYR A 19 -4.96 -4.51 -1.15
N LEU A 20 -4.74 -5.82 -1.03
CA LEU A 20 -4.52 -6.70 -2.17
C LEU A 20 -5.85 -7.01 -2.88
N VAL A 21 -6.15 -6.24 -3.92
CA VAL A 21 -7.36 -6.40 -4.73
C VAL A 21 -7.15 -7.42 -5.84
N ASN A 22 -8.11 -8.32 -6.05
CA ASN A 22 -8.12 -9.21 -7.21
C ASN A 22 -8.69 -8.47 -8.43
N PRO A 23 -7.92 -8.22 -9.50
CA PRO A 23 -8.40 -7.46 -10.66
C PRO A 23 -9.59 -8.12 -11.35
N ASN A 24 -9.69 -9.46 -11.28
CA ASN A 24 -10.82 -10.21 -11.83
C ASN A 24 -12.14 -9.88 -11.14
N GLU A 25 -12.10 -9.47 -9.87
CA GLU A 25 -13.29 -9.10 -9.10
C GLU A 25 -13.72 -7.64 -9.35
N ILE A 26 -12.84 -6.80 -9.89
CA ILE A 26 -13.11 -5.39 -10.16
C ILE A 26 -13.75 -5.19 -11.53
N GLY A 27 -13.17 -5.77 -12.58
CA GLY A 27 -13.71 -5.73 -13.94
C GLY A 27 -12.64 -5.79 -15.02
N GLU A 28 -13.05 -6.10 -16.26
CA GLU A 28 -12.15 -6.31 -17.40
C GLU A 28 -11.19 -5.15 -17.66
N SER A 29 -11.64 -3.91 -17.41
CA SER A 29 -10.79 -2.73 -17.58
C SER A 29 -9.56 -2.75 -16.68
N GLU A 30 -9.64 -3.33 -15.49
CA GLU A 30 -8.49 -3.45 -14.57
C GLU A 30 -7.52 -4.55 -15.00
N ILE A 31 -8.04 -5.68 -15.51
CA ILE A 31 -7.21 -6.78 -16.03
C ILE A 31 -6.27 -6.28 -17.13
N LYS A 32 -6.76 -5.37 -17.99
CA LYS A 32 -6.01 -4.80 -19.11
C LYS A 32 -4.91 -3.80 -18.71
N LYS A 33 -4.92 -3.24 -17.48
CA LYS A 33 -3.96 -2.20 -17.06
C LYS A 33 -2.54 -2.70 -16.87
N ASN A 34 -2.36 -4.01 -16.66
CA ASN A 34 -1.06 -4.63 -16.41
C ASN A 34 -0.28 -3.94 -15.27
N ASP A 35 -1.01 -3.55 -14.22
CA ASP A 35 -0.45 -2.86 -13.04
C ASP A 35 0.61 -3.76 -12.37
N GLY A 36 1.70 -3.15 -11.88
CA GLY A 36 2.79 -3.88 -11.20
C GLY A 36 3.94 -4.38 -12.08
N GLU A 37 3.89 -4.15 -13.40
CA GLU A 37 4.94 -4.59 -14.34
C GLU A 37 6.04 -3.55 -14.61
N LYS A 38 5.90 -2.31 -14.13
CA LYS A 38 6.91 -1.26 -14.29
C LYS A 38 8.13 -1.52 -13.40
N ARG A 39 9.16 -2.19 -13.93
CA ARG A 39 10.37 -2.61 -13.18
C ARG A 39 11.68 -1.99 -13.65
N ASN A 40 11.62 -1.06 -14.61
CA ASN A 40 12.80 -0.40 -15.18
C ASN A 40 13.59 0.41 -14.14
N TYR A 41 13.00 0.77 -13.00
CA TYR A 41 13.74 1.41 -11.91
C TYR A 41 14.80 0.49 -11.28
N LEU A 42 14.67 -0.83 -11.40
CA LEU A 42 15.63 -1.83 -10.89
C LEU A 42 16.87 -2.01 -11.80
N SER A 43 16.96 -1.31 -12.94
CA SER A 43 18.18 -1.27 -13.76
C SER A 43 19.02 -0.02 -13.52
N LYS A 44 18.48 1.00 -12.83
CA LYS A 44 19.25 2.19 -12.43
C LYS A 44 20.15 1.85 -11.25
N LYS A 45 21.30 2.53 -11.13
CA LYS A 45 22.16 2.47 -9.94
C LYS A 45 21.38 3.01 -8.73
N LEU A 46 20.74 2.11 -7.99
CA LEU A 46 20.20 2.36 -6.65
C LEU A 46 21.33 2.34 -5.60
N SER A 47 22.53 2.80 -5.96
CA SER A 47 23.68 2.87 -5.06
C SER A 47 23.36 3.83 -3.91
N GLY A 48 23.55 3.37 -2.67
CA GLY A 48 23.21 4.12 -1.45
C GLY A 48 21.84 3.78 -0.86
N TYR A 49 21.04 2.95 -1.55
CA TYR A 49 19.80 2.40 -1.01
C TYR A 49 20.06 1.04 -0.33
N ASP A 50 19.03 0.48 0.32
CA ASP A 50 19.14 -0.78 1.06
C ASP A 50 19.49 -1.95 0.14
N GLN A 51 20.74 -2.39 0.20
CA GLN A 51 21.28 -3.38 -0.73
C GLN A 51 20.60 -4.76 -0.59
N ASN A 52 20.13 -5.12 0.60
CA ASN A 52 19.39 -6.36 0.80
C ASN A 52 18.03 -6.31 0.08
N ILE A 53 17.33 -5.17 0.16
CA ILE A 53 16.06 -4.98 -0.56
C ILE A 53 16.29 -5.03 -2.06
N ILE A 54 17.35 -4.37 -2.55
CA ILE A 54 17.69 -4.35 -3.98
C ILE A 54 17.93 -5.77 -4.48
N ASN A 55 18.75 -6.56 -3.78
CA ASN A 55 19.06 -7.93 -4.15
C ASN A 55 17.78 -8.81 -4.17
N GLU A 56 16.91 -8.66 -3.17
CA GLU A 56 15.62 -9.35 -3.15
C GLU A 56 14.71 -8.95 -4.33
N PHE A 57 14.67 -7.66 -4.70
CA PHE A 57 13.88 -7.17 -5.83
C PHE A 57 14.43 -7.60 -7.19
N LEU A 58 15.75 -7.72 -7.33
CA LEU A 58 16.38 -8.23 -8.57
C LEU A 58 15.89 -9.66 -8.88
N LEU A 59 15.65 -10.49 -7.87
CA LEU A 59 15.08 -11.83 -8.06
C LEU A 59 13.68 -11.79 -8.68
N LEU A 60 12.89 -10.75 -8.38
CA LEU A 60 11.53 -10.58 -8.88
C LEU A 60 11.48 -10.15 -10.36
N LYS A 61 12.61 -9.81 -10.99
CA LYS A 61 12.66 -9.55 -12.45
C LYS A 61 12.11 -10.75 -13.23
N LYS A 62 12.42 -11.97 -12.80
CA LYS A 62 11.93 -13.21 -13.40
C LYS A 62 10.47 -13.47 -12.96
N PRO A 63 9.49 -13.56 -13.89
CA PRO A 63 8.07 -13.77 -13.56
C PRO A 63 7.80 -14.94 -12.60
N LYS A 64 8.49 -16.07 -12.78
CA LYS A 64 8.36 -17.25 -11.91
C LYS A 64 8.66 -17.01 -10.42
N ASN A 65 9.41 -15.96 -10.11
CA ASN A 65 9.76 -15.61 -8.72
C ASN A 65 8.73 -14.66 -8.07
N ARG A 66 7.72 -14.19 -8.82
CA ARG A 66 6.73 -13.20 -8.36
C ARG A 66 5.61 -13.86 -7.56
N VAL A 67 6.00 -14.53 -6.48
CA VAL A 67 5.08 -15.19 -5.56
C VAL A 67 5.10 -14.42 -4.24
N LEU A 68 4.06 -13.63 -3.98
CA LEU A 68 3.98 -12.73 -2.83
C LEU A 68 4.23 -13.42 -1.49
N LYS A 69 3.57 -14.56 -1.26
CA LYS A 69 3.75 -15.37 -0.04
C LYS A 69 5.20 -15.84 0.15
N SER A 70 5.90 -16.16 -0.93
CA SER A 70 7.32 -16.56 -0.91
C SER A 70 8.21 -15.37 -0.56
N PHE A 71 7.96 -14.22 -1.19
CA PHE A 71 8.69 -12.98 -0.91
C PHE A 71 8.58 -12.58 0.56
N ILE A 72 7.37 -12.50 1.11
CA ILE A 72 7.13 -12.08 2.51
C ILE A 72 7.83 -13.01 3.51
N LYS A 73 7.88 -14.33 3.24
CA LYS A 73 8.55 -15.30 4.13
C LYS A 73 10.08 -15.15 4.11
N LYS A 74 10.65 -14.79 2.96
CA LYS A 74 12.11 -14.79 2.72
C LYS A 74 12.76 -13.42 2.93
N THR A 75 12.03 -12.33 2.68
CA THR A 75 12.57 -10.98 2.80
C THR A 75 13.09 -10.71 4.21
N HIS A 76 14.24 -10.03 4.31
CA HIS A 76 14.75 -9.55 5.59
C HIS A 76 13.82 -8.49 6.22
N LEU A 77 12.89 -7.90 5.45
CA LEU A 77 11.92 -6.92 5.94
C LEU A 77 10.99 -7.48 7.02
N LYS A 78 10.81 -8.80 7.11
CA LYS A 78 9.97 -9.44 8.15
C LYS A 78 10.43 -9.16 9.59
N LYS A 79 11.67 -8.72 9.78
CA LYS A 79 12.21 -8.29 11.08
C LYS A 79 11.67 -6.92 11.51
N TYR A 80 11.23 -6.11 10.56
CA TYR A 80 10.84 -4.70 10.76
C TYR A 80 9.36 -4.47 10.48
N ILE A 81 8.75 -5.33 9.65
CA ILE A 81 7.41 -5.12 9.11
C ILE A 81 6.55 -6.36 9.39
N LYS A 82 5.36 -6.13 9.96
CA LYS A 82 4.31 -7.13 10.09
C LYS A 82 3.35 -6.98 8.91
N PHE A 83 3.51 -7.82 7.89
CA PHE A 83 2.68 -7.78 6.69
C PHE A 83 1.30 -8.42 6.93
N TYR A 84 0.27 -7.77 6.41
CA TYR A 84 -1.03 -8.36 6.15
C TYR A 84 -1.32 -8.23 4.66
N ASN A 85 -1.54 -9.36 3.99
CA ASN A 85 -1.54 -9.44 2.52
C ASN A 85 -2.59 -10.45 2.01
N ASP A 86 -3.61 -10.71 2.81
CA ASP A 86 -4.77 -11.48 2.36
C ASP A 86 -5.54 -10.64 1.34
N HIS A 87 -6.08 -11.28 0.31
CA HIS A 87 -6.94 -10.60 -0.65
C HIS A 87 -8.13 -9.96 0.07
N ILE A 88 -8.50 -8.76 -0.36
CA ILE A 88 -9.70 -8.10 0.16
C ILE A 88 -10.91 -8.95 -0.20
N ASP A 89 -11.61 -9.43 0.81
CA ASP A 89 -12.92 -10.02 0.63
C ASP A 89 -13.93 -8.89 0.41
N TYR A 90 -14.37 -8.71 -0.83
CA TYR A 90 -15.36 -7.69 -1.18
C TYR A 90 -16.64 -7.77 -0.34
N LYS A 91 -17.14 -8.99 -0.09
CA LYS A 91 -18.38 -9.21 0.67
C LYS A 91 -18.18 -9.01 2.17
N HIS A 92 -16.97 -9.28 2.66
CA HIS A 92 -16.65 -9.25 4.09
C HIS A 92 -15.48 -8.31 4.43
N ARG A 93 -15.39 -7.17 3.74
CA ARG A 93 -14.29 -6.20 3.88
C ARG A 93 -14.04 -5.78 5.33
N ARG A 94 -15.11 -5.54 6.09
CA ARG A 94 -15.00 -5.20 7.52
C ARG A 94 -14.24 -6.28 8.29
N ARG A 95 -14.58 -7.56 8.08
CA ARG A 95 -13.90 -8.69 8.71
C ARG A 95 -12.45 -8.80 8.25
N TRP A 96 -12.17 -8.62 6.95
CA TRP A 96 -10.81 -8.56 6.43
C TRP A 96 -9.97 -7.47 7.14
N PHE A 97 -10.55 -6.29 7.32
CA PHE A 97 -9.87 -5.19 7.99
C PHE A 97 -9.68 -5.44 9.49
N GLU A 98 -10.68 -5.96 10.19
CA GLU A 98 -10.57 -6.37 11.59
C GLU A 98 -9.47 -7.44 11.79
N ASN A 99 -9.38 -8.42 10.88
CA ASN A 99 -8.33 -9.43 10.87
C ASN A 99 -6.95 -8.82 10.67
N SER A 100 -6.81 -7.81 9.80
CA SER A 100 -5.55 -7.10 9.60
C SER A 100 -5.08 -6.46 10.91
N LEU A 101 -5.98 -5.74 11.59
CA LEU A 101 -5.67 -5.07 12.87
C LEU A 101 -5.38 -6.06 13.99
N TYR A 102 -6.04 -7.22 14.00
CA TYR A 102 -5.73 -8.31 14.92
C TYR A 102 -4.30 -8.83 14.71
N LYS A 103 -3.90 -9.09 13.44
CA LYS A 103 -2.54 -9.53 13.11
C LYS A 103 -1.46 -8.49 13.43
N MET A 104 -1.83 -7.22 13.47
CA MET A 104 -0.98 -6.07 13.77
C MET A 104 -1.26 -5.47 15.15
N ASN A 105 -1.81 -6.25 16.09
CA ASN A 105 -2.20 -5.77 17.42
C ASN A 105 -1.02 -5.16 18.20
N GLN A 106 0.18 -5.73 18.08
CA GLN A 106 1.41 -5.24 18.72
C GLN A 106 2.08 -4.07 17.99
N CYS A 107 1.64 -3.72 16.78
CA CYS A 107 2.22 -2.61 16.02
C CYS A 107 1.59 -1.27 16.44
N LYS A 108 2.41 -0.32 16.93
CA LYS A 108 1.95 1.05 17.25
C LYS A 108 1.67 1.89 16.01
N TYR A 109 2.37 1.60 14.91
CA TYR A 109 2.23 2.26 13.62
C TYR A 109 1.68 1.27 12.60
N VAL A 110 0.66 1.68 11.85
CA VAL A 110 0.07 0.91 10.75
C VAL A 110 0.17 1.72 9.47
N PHE A 111 0.91 1.19 8.51
CA PHE A 111 0.95 1.67 7.15
C PHE A 111 -0.16 1.00 6.34
N LEU A 112 -0.99 1.79 5.68
CA LEU A 112 -2.01 1.34 4.74
C LEU A 112 -1.49 1.55 3.32
N ASP A 113 -1.47 0.48 2.52
CA ASP A 113 -0.99 0.49 1.14
C ASP A 113 -2.14 0.21 0.16
N PRO A 114 -3.02 1.22 -0.09
CA PRO A 114 -4.04 1.16 -1.13
C PRO A 114 -3.47 1.54 -2.49
N ASP A 115 -4.12 1.09 -3.57
CA ASP A 115 -3.76 1.51 -4.92
C ASP A 115 -4.06 3.00 -5.17
N ASN A 116 -5.16 3.53 -4.63
CA ASN A 116 -5.66 4.87 -4.96
C ASN A 116 -5.75 5.86 -3.78
N GLY A 117 -5.24 5.49 -2.60
CA GLY A 117 -5.28 6.34 -1.41
C GLY A 117 -6.64 6.34 -0.70
N LEU A 118 -7.02 7.48 -0.13
CA LEU A 118 -8.28 7.67 0.60
C LEU A 118 -9.47 7.80 -0.36
N LEU A 119 -10.58 7.12 -0.04
CA LEU A 119 -11.81 7.21 -0.82
C LEU A 119 -12.34 8.66 -0.81
N PRO A 120 -12.52 9.31 -1.98
CA PRO A 120 -13.10 10.64 -2.03
C PRO A 120 -14.55 10.67 -1.57
N GLU A 121 -14.93 11.76 -0.91
CA GLU A 121 -16.34 12.04 -0.61
C GLU A 121 -17.16 12.10 -1.90
N ASN A 122 -18.40 11.58 -1.84
CA ASN A 122 -19.34 11.54 -2.97
C ASN A 122 -18.82 10.83 -4.23
N SER A 123 -17.88 9.90 -4.06
CA SER A 123 -17.36 9.07 -5.15
C SER A 123 -18.49 8.28 -5.84
N LYS A 124 -18.67 8.52 -7.15
CA LYS A 124 -19.58 7.76 -8.04
C LYS A 124 -18.99 6.43 -8.52
N LEU A 125 -17.91 5.96 -7.91
CA LEU A 125 -17.29 4.67 -8.24
C LEU A 125 -18.23 3.53 -7.84
N SER A 126 -18.16 2.41 -8.59
CA SER A 126 -18.81 1.17 -8.16
C SER A 126 -18.18 0.65 -6.87
N GLU A 127 -18.95 -0.08 -6.07
CA GLU A 127 -18.48 -0.68 -4.81
C GLU A 127 -17.21 -1.52 -5.01
N LYS A 128 -17.14 -2.25 -6.12
CA LYS A 128 -15.95 -2.99 -6.52
C LYS A 128 -14.74 -2.08 -6.67
N ARG A 129 -14.83 -0.99 -7.45
CA ARG A 129 -13.71 -0.05 -7.65
C ARG A 129 -13.32 0.68 -6.37
N LYS A 130 -14.24 0.89 -5.43
CA LYS A 130 -13.93 1.44 -4.11
C LYS A 130 -12.98 0.54 -3.30
N MET A 131 -12.85 -0.75 -3.62
CA MET A 131 -11.94 -1.66 -2.91
C MET A 131 -10.47 -1.23 -2.95
N LYS A 132 -10.09 -0.49 -4.00
CA LYS A 132 -8.74 0.07 -4.23
C LYS A 132 -8.39 1.25 -3.32
N TYR A 133 -9.30 1.67 -2.44
CA TYR A 133 -9.16 2.83 -1.56
C TYR A 133 -9.20 2.44 -0.09
N ILE A 134 -8.68 3.31 0.77
CA ILE A 134 -8.93 3.29 2.22
C ILE A 134 -10.30 3.92 2.48
N PHE A 135 -11.11 3.33 3.35
CA PHE A 135 -12.37 3.94 3.78
C PHE A 135 -12.15 4.84 5.00
N PRO A 136 -12.79 6.02 5.10
CA PRO A 136 -12.65 6.91 6.27
C PRO A 136 -12.93 6.20 7.62
N ASN A 137 -13.87 5.25 7.60
CA ASN A 137 -14.26 4.43 8.74
C ASN A 137 -13.12 3.50 9.20
N GLU A 138 -12.26 3.06 8.30
CA GLU A 138 -11.07 2.26 8.59
C GLU A 138 -10.04 3.10 9.35
N LEU A 139 -9.85 4.37 8.96
CA LEU A 139 -9.00 5.32 9.69
C LEU A 139 -9.53 5.55 11.11
N LYS A 140 -10.85 5.77 11.25
CA LYS A 140 -11.50 5.93 12.56
C LYS A 140 -11.29 4.70 13.45
N GLN A 141 -11.41 3.49 12.89
CA GLN A 141 -11.18 2.25 13.63
C GLN A 141 -9.72 2.11 14.11
N ILE A 142 -8.74 2.50 13.30
CA ILE A 142 -7.32 2.50 13.71
C ILE A 142 -7.08 3.50 14.83
N TYR A 143 -7.61 4.72 14.68
CA TYR A 143 -7.51 5.77 15.69
C TYR A 143 -8.11 5.32 17.03
N ASN A 144 -9.32 4.75 17.01
CA ASN A 144 -9.98 4.22 18.21
C ASN A 144 -9.24 3.07 18.88
N LYS A 145 -8.29 2.42 18.20
CA LYS A 145 -7.40 1.40 18.76
C LYS A 145 -6.06 1.97 19.26
N ASN A 146 -5.96 3.30 19.41
CA ASN A 146 -4.75 4.01 19.86
C ASN A 146 -3.51 3.70 19.00
N LYS A 147 -3.71 3.56 17.68
CA LYS A 147 -2.63 3.32 16.71
C LYS A 147 -2.43 4.55 15.83
N ASN A 148 -1.18 4.77 15.42
CA ASN A 148 -0.83 5.78 14.44
C ASN A 148 -1.01 5.21 13.03
N VAL A 149 -1.67 5.96 12.16
CA VAL A 149 -1.91 5.56 10.77
C VAL A 149 -1.02 6.35 9.81
N ILE A 150 -0.46 5.66 8.82
CA ILE A 150 0.32 6.25 7.74
C ILE A 150 -0.24 5.67 6.43
N PHE A 151 -0.43 6.48 5.41
CA PHE A 151 -0.86 6.00 4.10
C PHE A 151 -0.34 6.91 2.99
N CYS A 152 -0.28 6.38 1.77
CA CYS A 152 0.03 7.16 0.58
C CYS A 152 -1.26 7.71 -0.03
N GLN A 153 -1.27 9.01 -0.32
CA GLN A 153 -2.29 9.65 -1.15
C GLN A 153 -1.67 10.06 -2.48
N PHE A 154 -2.20 9.51 -3.56
CA PHE A 154 -1.82 9.95 -4.90
C PHE A 154 -2.69 11.15 -5.27
N GLN A 155 -2.06 12.28 -5.56
CA GLN A 155 -2.74 13.45 -6.09
C GLN A 155 -2.54 13.48 -7.60
N SER A 156 -3.63 13.23 -8.34
CA SER A 156 -3.63 13.39 -9.80
C SER A 156 -3.74 14.88 -10.13
N PHE A 157 -2.63 15.49 -10.57
CA PHE A 157 -2.67 16.82 -11.16
C PHE A 157 -3.19 16.72 -12.59
N ASN A 158 -4.52 16.65 -12.75
CA ASN A 158 -5.16 16.75 -14.08
C ASN A 158 -5.08 18.18 -14.64
N ILE A 159 -4.71 19.14 -13.81
CA ILE A 159 -4.40 20.51 -14.17
C ILE A 159 -2.87 20.63 -14.20
N HIS A 160 -2.30 21.27 -15.21
CA HIS A 160 -0.87 21.56 -15.22
C HIS A 160 -0.46 22.17 -13.87
N HIS A 161 0.56 21.60 -13.22
CA HIS A 161 1.03 22.03 -11.89
C HIS A 161 1.18 23.58 -11.79
N ARG A 162 1.57 24.24 -12.89
CA ARG A 162 1.68 25.70 -12.99
C ARG A 162 0.37 26.44 -12.74
N ASP A 163 -0.77 25.90 -13.17
CA ASP A 163 -2.07 26.55 -12.99
C ASP A 163 -2.62 26.35 -11.57
N MET A 164 -2.32 25.20 -10.94
CA MET A 164 -2.60 25.02 -9.51
C MET A 164 -1.84 25.99 -8.61
N LEU A 165 -0.56 26.29 -8.94
CA LEU A 165 0.22 27.29 -8.20
C LEU A 165 -0.35 28.71 -8.36
N LYS A 166 -0.91 29.04 -9.53
CA LYS A 166 -1.57 30.34 -9.75
C LYS A 166 -2.86 30.48 -8.94
N ILE A 167 -3.63 29.40 -8.80
CA ILE A 167 -4.84 29.38 -7.96
C ILE A 167 -4.48 29.53 -6.47
N LYS A 168 -3.42 28.84 -6.01
CA LYS A 168 -2.96 28.96 -4.62
C LYS A 168 -2.29 30.28 -4.26
N LYS A 169 -1.75 31.03 -5.24
CA LYS A 169 -1.19 32.38 -5.02
C LYS A 169 -2.23 33.51 -5.08
N LYS A 170 -3.48 33.19 -5.42
CA LYS A 170 -4.61 34.14 -5.45
C LYS A 170 -5.49 34.09 -4.19
N LEU A 171 -5.09 33.30 -3.20
CA LEU A 171 -5.59 33.29 -1.83
C LEU A 171 -4.49 33.87 -0.92
#